data_AF-A0A829YB41-F1
#
_entry.id   AF-A0A829YB41-F1
#
_cell.length_a   1.000
_cell.length_b   1.000
_cell.length_c   1.000
_cell.angle_alpha   90.00
_cell.angle_beta   90.00
_cell.angle_gamma   90.00
#
_symmetry.space_group_name_H-M   'P 1'
#
loop_
_entity.id
_entity.type
_entity.pdbx_description
1 polymer ?
#
loop_
_entity_poly.entity_id
_entity_poly.type
_entity_poly.pdbx_seq_one_letter_code
_entity_poly.pdbx_strand_id
1 'polypeptide(L)'
;MVALAGLLETKNAQRTVAAVASGALHLTIFIVAFVLGGTQEGIGSNDQAFAQLVLIEAPEVDRAEGVELRPIEPMQASVLPAEISMDMPDPPLPASEAVRSEPEDQQITPPQIEAPPLPPVTPPVAQPEVTFLASIQEQTSLPQRLAELAEELQNKPETPLQWEQDGKQYTAKMIWERARDGSALDRVVAEVSASDHGKLMSTRIMLKRLAFSQFTQVVDRWDPMVQLHDDVIVGRFHSNSQFNVLHDSRVGPKFLGKVTTAAKSFEMSARGRGRQSDIFAGGVETRTNRINLPQSLQPFAWAPYDPEARIHQLTDDTRIRFFADGSYMWRTSNAPGSGYMNKPSEHPVYFVGNVGSTLYVQGVVAGNMLVYSPTKIVIEDDLTYANDPRRDPSSRDYLGLVSDRYIEVASPGSTGPGDLTIHAAIFAGRRFVVRDIDHPRSATLKVFGSLSAGSLSASEPRYATEIEYDSRFEQRRPPGFPMTTRYEAERWSGEWVEKSERMADDTL
;
A
#
# COMPACT_ATOMS: atom_id res chain seq x y z
N MET A 1 -37.49 65.35 -21.72
CA MET A 1 -36.72 64.53 -22.66
C MET A 1 -35.36 65.20 -22.96
N VAL A 2 -34.53 65.48 -21.93
CA VAL A 2 -33.13 65.92 -22.05
C VAL A 2 -32.43 65.57 -20.73
N ALA A 3 -31.86 64.36 -20.60
CA ALA A 3 -30.94 63.98 -19.51
C ALA A 3 -30.34 62.56 -19.68
N LEU A 4 -30.05 62.09 -20.92
CA LEU A 4 -29.43 60.76 -21.11
C LEU A 4 -28.22 60.75 -22.05
N ALA A 5 -27.79 61.89 -22.57
CA ALA A 5 -26.65 61.96 -23.50
C ALA A 5 -25.28 62.02 -22.78
N GLY A 6 -25.20 62.56 -21.56
CA GLY A 6 -23.91 62.80 -20.88
C GLY A 6 -23.28 61.58 -20.17
N LEU A 7 -24.01 60.47 -20.03
CA LEU A 7 -23.55 59.31 -19.24
C LEU A 7 -22.90 58.19 -20.09
N LEU A 8 -23.09 58.21 -21.40
CA LEU A 8 -22.46 57.26 -22.32
C LEU A 8 -21.06 57.71 -22.77
N GLU A 9 -20.78 59.01 -22.72
CA GLU A 9 -19.51 59.60 -23.16
C GLU A 9 -18.36 59.32 -22.18
N THR A 10 -18.64 59.22 -20.87
CA THR A 10 -17.64 58.98 -19.82
C THR A 10 -17.14 57.53 -19.76
N LYS A 11 -17.99 56.55 -20.09
CA LYS A 11 -17.61 55.12 -20.10
C LYS A 11 -16.68 54.77 -21.27
N ASN A 12 -16.87 55.40 -22.42
CA ASN A 12 -15.98 55.19 -23.57
C ASN A 12 -14.63 55.85 -23.33
N ALA A 13 -14.59 57.05 -22.74
CA ALA A 13 -13.35 57.71 -22.35
C ALA A 13 -12.53 56.86 -21.35
N GLN A 14 -13.16 56.27 -20.34
CA GLN A 14 -12.48 55.39 -19.37
C GLN A 14 -11.90 54.12 -20.01
N ARG A 15 -12.61 53.51 -20.98
CA ARG A 15 -12.11 52.33 -21.71
C ARG A 15 -10.92 52.66 -22.61
N THR A 16 -10.95 53.82 -23.27
CA THR A 16 -9.83 54.27 -24.10
C THR A 16 -8.60 54.58 -23.26
N VAL A 17 -8.75 55.22 -22.10
CA VAL A 17 -7.63 55.48 -21.18
C VAL A 17 -7.05 54.18 -20.62
N ALA A 18 -7.90 53.20 -20.25
CA ALA A 18 -7.43 51.89 -19.78
C ALA A 18 -6.68 51.10 -20.86
N ALA A 19 -7.15 51.16 -22.13
CA ALA A 19 -6.48 50.52 -23.25
C ALA A 19 -5.11 51.14 -23.55
N VAL A 20 -5.00 52.48 -23.49
CA VAL A 20 -3.73 53.21 -23.69
C VAL A 20 -2.75 52.90 -22.55
N ALA A 21 -3.21 52.88 -21.30
CA ALA A 21 -2.36 52.53 -20.15
C ALA A 21 -1.85 51.07 -20.22
N SER A 22 -2.71 50.13 -20.63
CA SER A 22 -2.33 48.73 -20.84
C SER A 22 -1.32 48.60 -21.98
N GLY A 23 -1.53 49.30 -23.10
CA GLY A 23 -0.60 49.32 -24.22
C GLY A 23 0.78 49.88 -23.84
N ALA A 24 0.81 50.98 -23.08
CA ALA A 24 2.06 51.56 -22.59
C ALA A 24 2.81 50.63 -21.63
N LEU A 25 2.10 49.91 -20.75
CA LEU A 25 2.70 48.94 -19.84
C LEU A 25 3.35 47.77 -20.60
N HIS A 26 2.64 47.20 -21.57
CA HIS A 26 3.16 46.09 -22.38
C HIS A 26 4.35 46.52 -23.24
N LEU A 27 4.30 47.74 -23.80
CA LEU A 27 5.44 48.30 -24.54
C LEU A 27 6.66 48.50 -23.64
N THR A 28 6.46 48.95 -22.40
CA THR A 28 7.56 49.14 -21.44
C THR A 28 8.18 47.81 -21.03
N ILE A 29 7.38 46.77 -20.78
CA ILE A 29 7.86 45.40 -20.50
C ILE A 29 8.62 44.85 -21.71
N PHE A 30 8.11 45.07 -22.92
CA PHE A 30 8.77 44.63 -24.15
C PHE A 30 10.12 45.32 -24.36
N ILE A 31 10.20 46.63 -24.13
CA ILE A 31 11.46 47.39 -24.19
C ILE A 31 12.45 46.89 -23.13
N VAL A 32 12.01 46.64 -21.90
CA VAL A 32 12.86 46.09 -20.84
C VAL A 32 13.39 44.70 -21.22
N ALA A 33 12.53 43.81 -21.73
CA ALA A 33 12.95 42.47 -22.14
C ALA A 33 13.94 42.51 -23.32
N PHE A 34 13.76 43.46 -24.26
CA PHE A 34 14.58 43.53 -25.48
C PHE A 34 15.89 44.30 -25.28
N VAL A 35 15.90 45.34 -24.43
CA VAL A 35 17.08 46.18 -24.19
C VAL A 35 17.97 45.61 -23.08
N LEU A 36 17.41 44.91 -22.08
CA LEU A 36 18.18 44.33 -20.97
C LEU A 36 18.42 42.82 -21.11
N GLY A 37 17.76 42.14 -22.05
CA GLY A 37 17.92 40.70 -22.27
C GLY A 37 19.08 40.29 -23.21
N GLY A 38 19.86 41.24 -23.71
CA GLY A 38 20.86 40.99 -24.74
C GLY A 38 22.26 40.67 -24.23
N THR A 39 22.49 39.48 -23.67
CA THR A 39 23.78 38.78 -23.76
C THR A 39 23.59 37.29 -23.42
N GLN A 40 23.37 36.44 -24.42
CA GLN A 40 24.09 35.17 -24.60
C GLN A 40 24.07 34.77 -26.09
N GLU A 41 25.28 34.63 -26.63
CA GLU A 41 25.65 34.02 -27.91
C GLU A 41 25.18 32.55 -27.97
N GLY A 42 24.83 31.93 -29.10
CA GLY A 42 24.88 32.39 -30.48
C GLY A 42 24.18 31.42 -31.46
N ILE A 43 24.01 31.95 -32.67
CA ILE A 43 24.09 31.35 -34.01
C ILE A 43 23.31 30.05 -34.29
N GLY A 44 22.29 30.19 -35.15
CA GLY A 44 21.79 29.12 -36.03
C GLY A 44 20.40 29.41 -36.59
N SER A 45 20.31 30.14 -37.70
CA SER A 45 19.06 30.39 -38.44
C SER A 45 18.62 29.14 -39.23
N ASN A 46 17.34 28.77 -39.15
CA ASN A 46 16.47 28.70 -40.33
C ASN A 46 15.00 28.44 -39.95
N ASP A 47 14.13 29.14 -40.68
CA ASP A 47 12.67 29.01 -40.69
C ASP A 47 12.21 27.61 -41.12
N GLN A 48 11.30 26.99 -40.34
CA GLN A 48 9.97 26.54 -40.80
C GLN A 48 9.22 25.72 -39.71
N ALA A 49 7.91 26.02 -39.62
CA ALA A 49 6.79 25.22 -39.09
C ALA A 49 6.80 24.74 -37.62
N PHE A 50 5.96 25.40 -36.81
CA PHE A 50 5.50 24.98 -35.49
C PHE A 50 4.72 23.66 -35.54
N ALA A 51 5.23 22.60 -34.92
CA ALA A 51 4.53 21.64 -34.05
C ALA A 51 5.36 20.36 -33.87
N GLN A 52 6.19 20.30 -32.83
CA GLN A 52 6.69 19.01 -32.32
C GLN A 52 6.95 19.11 -30.82
N LEU A 53 6.26 18.26 -30.07
CA LEU A 53 6.50 17.98 -28.66
C LEU A 53 7.96 17.53 -28.48
N VAL A 54 8.75 18.34 -27.79
CA VAL A 54 10.10 17.97 -27.38
C VAL A 54 10.01 17.12 -26.12
N LEU A 55 10.18 15.82 -26.32
CA LEU A 55 10.63 14.87 -25.32
C LEU A 55 12.07 15.27 -24.94
N ILE A 56 12.28 15.77 -23.72
CA ILE A 56 13.64 15.98 -23.20
C ILE A 56 14.16 14.62 -22.71
N GLU A 57 14.82 13.91 -23.61
CA GLU A 57 15.74 12.83 -23.31
C GLU A 57 17.14 13.46 -23.16
N ALA A 58 17.77 13.26 -22.01
CA ALA A 58 19.13 13.72 -21.76
C ALA A 58 20.12 12.65 -22.24
N PRO A 59 21.09 12.96 -23.10
CA PRO A 59 22.13 12.03 -23.51
C PRO A 59 23.29 11.99 -22.49
N GLU A 60 23.77 10.77 -22.27
CA GLU A 60 25.14 10.37 -21.89
C GLU A 60 25.92 11.25 -20.89
N VAL A 61 26.10 10.72 -19.66
CA VAL A 61 27.30 10.99 -18.86
C VAL A 61 27.99 9.66 -18.56
N ASP A 62 29.28 9.66 -18.89
CA ASP A 62 30.24 8.56 -18.91
C ASP A 62 30.38 7.74 -17.62
N ARG A 63 30.51 6.43 -17.88
CA ARG A 63 31.58 5.51 -17.44
C ARG A 63 32.36 5.89 -16.17
N ALA A 64 32.10 5.14 -15.10
CA ALA A 64 33.13 4.72 -14.16
C ALA A 64 33.31 3.21 -14.29
N GLU A 65 34.56 2.80 -14.53
CA GLU A 65 35.01 1.41 -14.71
C GLU A 65 34.71 0.57 -13.45
N GLY A 66 33.83 -0.42 -13.60
CA GLY A 66 33.60 -1.48 -12.63
C GLY A 66 34.15 -2.79 -13.18
N VAL A 67 35.09 -3.38 -12.45
CA VAL A 67 35.81 -4.62 -12.73
C VAL A 67 34.86 -5.74 -13.21
N GLU A 68 35.12 -6.29 -14.40
CA GLU A 68 34.48 -7.51 -14.91
C GLU A 68 34.79 -8.69 -13.97
N LEU A 69 33.79 -9.12 -13.20
CA LEU A 69 33.80 -10.44 -12.58
C LEU A 69 33.44 -11.47 -13.65
N ARG A 70 34.28 -12.50 -13.79
CA ARG A 70 34.11 -13.57 -14.79
C ARG A 70 32.74 -14.25 -14.65
N PRO A 71 32.12 -14.69 -15.76
CA PRO A 71 30.92 -15.50 -15.72
C PRO A 71 31.15 -16.77 -14.87
N ILE A 72 30.30 -16.97 -13.87
CA ILE A 72 30.24 -18.25 -13.15
C ILE A 72 29.59 -19.24 -14.11
N GLU A 73 30.38 -20.21 -14.59
CA GLU A 73 29.88 -21.35 -15.34
C GLU A 73 28.81 -22.09 -14.50
N PRO A 74 27.69 -22.50 -15.10
CA PRO A 74 26.69 -23.28 -14.39
C PRO A 74 27.31 -24.61 -13.96
N MET A 75 27.41 -24.82 -12.64
CA MET A 75 27.73 -26.12 -12.07
C MET A 75 26.76 -27.16 -12.63
N GLN A 76 27.33 -28.14 -13.32
CA GLN A 76 26.64 -29.34 -13.80
C GLN A 76 25.91 -30.00 -12.64
N ALA A 77 24.62 -30.25 -12.84
CA ALA A 77 23.81 -31.10 -11.97
C ALA A 77 24.45 -32.49 -11.94
N SER A 78 24.98 -32.87 -10.77
CA SER A 78 25.46 -34.22 -10.53
C SER A 78 24.26 -35.16 -10.50
N VAL A 79 24.26 -36.11 -11.45
CA VAL A 79 23.33 -37.23 -11.53
C VAL A 79 23.43 -38.05 -10.24
N LEU A 80 22.31 -38.27 -9.57
CA LEU A 80 22.14 -39.36 -8.59
C LEU A 80 21.03 -40.30 -9.08
N PRO A 81 21.17 -41.63 -8.87
CA PRO A 81 20.36 -42.64 -9.53
C PRO A 81 18.98 -42.83 -8.88
N ALA A 82 18.05 -43.30 -9.71
CA ALA A 82 16.70 -43.70 -9.35
C ALA A 82 16.66 -44.98 -8.49
N GLU A 83 15.48 -45.20 -7.91
CA GLU A 83 14.95 -46.38 -7.19
C GLU A 83 15.05 -46.37 -5.67
N ILE A 84 13.99 -45.87 -5.00
CA ILE A 84 13.34 -46.58 -3.89
C ILE A 84 11.82 -46.33 -3.99
N SER A 85 11.07 -47.35 -4.43
CA SER A 85 9.62 -47.44 -4.25
C SER A 85 9.30 -47.71 -2.79
N MET A 86 8.42 -46.92 -2.17
CA MET A 86 7.74 -47.30 -0.94
C MET A 86 6.23 -47.36 -1.21
N ASP A 87 5.74 -48.58 -1.08
CA ASP A 87 4.34 -49.01 -1.21
C ASP A 87 3.55 -48.53 0.01
N MET A 88 2.38 -47.93 -0.22
CA MET A 88 1.44 -47.61 0.86
C MET A 88 0.59 -48.84 1.20
N PRO A 89 0.26 -49.10 2.48
CA PRO A 89 -0.73 -50.12 2.81
C PRO A 89 -2.16 -49.58 2.65
N ASP A 90 -2.98 -50.35 1.94
CA ASP A 90 -4.42 -50.18 1.76
C ASP A 90 -5.23 -50.44 3.07
N PRO A 91 -6.44 -49.86 3.19
CA PRO A 91 -7.29 -49.97 4.36
C PRO A 91 -8.18 -51.24 4.34
N PRO A 92 -8.58 -51.80 5.50
CA PRO A 92 -9.53 -52.91 5.52
C PRO A 92 -10.99 -52.44 5.63
N LEU A 93 -11.86 -53.14 4.90
CA LEU A 93 -13.33 -53.15 5.01
C LEU A 93 -13.82 -54.56 5.42
N PRO A 94 -15.11 -54.75 5.81
CA PRO A 94 -15.49 -55.47 7.02
C PRO A 94 -16.17 -56.85 6.85
N ALA A 95 -16.48 -57.43 8.02
CA ALA A 95 -17.55 -58.38 8.37
C ALA A 95 -17.30 -59.89 8.20
N SER A 96 -17.49 -60.64 9.31
CA SER A 96 -18.29 -61.88 9.34
C SER A 96 -18.63 -62.29 10.78
N GLU A 97 -19.92 -62.55 11.00
CA GLU A 97 -20.50 -63.26 12.14
C GLU A 97 -20.23 -64.78 12.09
N ALA A 98 -20.05 -65.42 13.25
CA ALA A 98 -20.61 -66.74 13.63
C ALA A 98 -20.08 -67.11 15.04
N VAL A 99 -20.89 -67.00 16.10
CA VAL A 99 -21.73 -68.05 16.73
C VAL A 99 -20.98 -69.01 17.68
N ARG A 100 -21.46 -69.02 18.95
CA ARG A 100 -21.69 -70.14 19.91
C ARG A 100 -20.83 -70.32 21.19
N SER A 101 -21.54 -70.08 22.31
CA SER A 101 -21.74 -70.89 23.55
C SER A 101 -20.68 -70.97 24.68
N GLU A 102 -21.17 -70.58 25.88
CA GLU A 102 -20.81 -70.82 27.31
C GLU A 102 -20.34 -72.26 27.68
N PRO A 103 -19.88 -72.59 28.92
CA PRO A 103 -19.98 -71.86 30.22
C PRO A 103 -18.69 -71.82 31.11
N GLU A 104 -18.90 -71.21 32.28
CA GLU A 104 -18.04 -71.00 33.46
C GLU A 104 -17.14 -72.16 33.89
N ASP A 105 -15.92 -71.81 34.36
CA ASP A 105 -15.32 -72.49 35.52
C ASP A 105 -14.37 -71.55 36.28
N GLN A 106 -14.48 -71.60 37.61
CA GLN A 106 -13.82 -70.72 38.57
C GLN A 106 -12.33 -71.03 38.71
N GLN A 107 -11.47 -70.01 38.65
CA GLN A 107 -10.05 -70.14 38.99
C GLN A 107 -9.62 -69.12 40.07
N ILE A 108 -9.19 -69.69 41.19
CA ILE A 108 -8.75 -69.04 42.43
C ILE A 108 -7.43 -68.31 42.18
N THR A 109 -7.34 -67.03 42.55
CA THR A 109 -6.10 -66.23 42.52
C THR A 109 -5.54 -66.07 43.95
N PRO A 110 -4.22 -66.27 44.20
CA PRO A 110 -3.60 -65.98 45.50
C PRO A 110 -3.30 -64.47 45.68
N PRO A 111 -3.16 -63.97 46.92
CA PRO A 111 -3.15 -62.53 47.20
C PRO A 111 -1.82 -61.86 46.82
N GLN A 112 -1.91 -60.71 46.14
CA GLN A 112 -0.81 -59.77 45.93
C GLN A 112 -0.56 -58.93 47.19
N ILE A 113 0.72 -58.82 47.56
CA ILE A 113 1.22 -57.93 48.61
C ILE A 113 1.37 -56.53 47.99
N GLU A 114 0.61 -55.55 48.48
CA GLU A 114 0.72 -54.14 48.08
C GLU A 114 2.04 -53.53 48.54
N ALA A 115 2.78 -52.92 47.61
CA ALA A 115 3.86 -51.99 47.92
C ALA A 115 3.27 -50.59 48.21
N PRO A 116 3.81 -49.84 49.19
CA PRO A 116 3.26 -48.55 49.59
C PRO A 116 3.40 -47.50 48.47
N PRO A 117 2.41 -46.59 48.33
CA PRO A 117 2.39 -45.59 47.27
C PRO A 117 3.49 -44.55 47.48
N LEU A 118 4.19 -44.21 46.39
CA LEU A 118 5.08 -43.05 46.36
C LEU A 118 4.26 -41.77 46.64
N PRO A 119 4.81 -40.81 47.40
CA PRO A 119 4.10 -39.58 47.69
C PRO A 119 3.82 -38.79 46.40
N PRO A 120 2.67 -38.12 46.30
CA PRO A 120 2.29 -37.37 45.11
C PRO A 120 3.26 -36.21 44.89
N VAL A 121 3.91 -36.19 43.72
CA VAL A 121 4.62 -35.01 43.22
C VAL A 121 3.57 -33.93 42.99
N THR A 122 3.51 -32.97 43.91
CA THR A 122 2.62 -31.82 43.80
C THR A 122 3.17 -30.96 42.66
N PRO A 123 2.41 -30.68 41.58
CA PRO A 123 2.86 -29.72 40.58
C PRO A 123 3.11 -28.38 41.28
N PRO A 124 4.20 -27.66 40.95
CA PRO A 124 4.47 -26.38 41.57
C PRO A 124 3.28 -25.45 41.34
N VAL A 125 2.70 -24.98 42.44
CA VAL A 125 1.65 -23.97 42.42
C VAL A 125 2.26 -22.71 41.80
N ALA A 126 1.83 -22.37 40.58
CA ALA A 126 2.20 -21.12 39.94
C ALA A 126 1.78 -19.96 40.85
N GLN A 127 2.75 -19.25 41.44
CA GLN A 127 2.46 -18.03 42.18
C GLN A 127 1.86 -17.02 41.20
N PRO A 128 0.80 -16.28 41.57
CA PRO A 128 0.21 -15.28 40.70
C PRO A 128 1.27 -14.23 40.37
N GLU A 129 1.53 -14.05 39.09
CA GLU A 129 2.41 -12.99 38.58
C GLU A 129 1.85 -11.63 39.02
N VAL A 130 2.67 -10.82 39.69
CA VAL A 130 2.27 -9.46 40.10
C VAL A 130 2.24 -8.58 38.86
N THR A 131 1.05 -8.09 38.51
CA THR A 131 0.86 -7.19 37.38
C THR A 131 0.58 -5.76 37.81
N PHE A 132 1.00 -4.79 37.00
CA PHE A 132 0.72 -3.37 37.19
C PHE A 132 0.47 -2.69 35.86
N LEU A 133 -0.36 -1.64 35.90
CA LEU A 133 -0.73 -0.86 34.72
C LEU A 133 0.29 0.25 34.48
N ALA A 134 0.71 0.38 33.22
CA ALA A 134 1.52 1.48 32.73
C ALA A 134 0.77 2.81 32.84
N SER A 135 1.50 3.91 33.01
CA SER A 135 0.92 5.25 32.99
C SER A 135 0.30 5.58 31.62
N ILE A 136 -0.63 6.54 31.55
CA ILE A 136 -1.27 6.95 30.28
C ILE A 136 -0.22 7.43 29.25
N GLN A 137 0.81 8.14 29.73
CA GLN A 137 1.93 8.58 28.91
C GLN A 137 2.68 7.37 28.33
N GLU A 138 3.02 6.41 29.18
CA GLU A 138 3.73 5.19 28.80
C GLU A 138 2.90 4.31 27.84
N GLN A 139 1.58 4.22 28.04
CA GLN A 139 0.64 3.55 27.14
C GLN A 139 0.63 4.14 25.72
N THR A 140 1.04 5.40 25.56
CA THR A 140 1.12 6.07 24.25
C THR A 140 2.55 6.05 23.69
N SER A 141 3.54 6.41 24.52
CA SER A 141 4.92 6.61 24.08
C SER A 141 5.66 5.31 23.82
N LEU A 142 5.44 4.26 24.62
CA LEU A 142 6.16 3.00 24.46
C LEU A 142 5.78 2.29 23.14
N PRO A 143 4.50 2.10 22.78
CA PRO A 143 4.15 1.54 21.48
C PRO A 143 4.68 2.34 20.30
N GLN A 144 4.65 3.67 20.37
CA GLN A 144 5.18 4.54 19.33
C GLN A 144 6.70 4.37 19.19
N ARG A 145 7.43 4.35 20.31
CA ARG A 145 8.88 4.17 20.32
C ARG A 145 9.28 2.81 19.74
N LEU A 146 8.57 1.75 20.08
CA LEU A 146 8.82 0.41 19.54
C LEU A 146 8.53 0.32 18.04
N ALA A 147 7.49 1.00 17.56
CA ALA A 147 7.20 1.10 16.14
C ALA A 147 8.32 1.83 15.35
N GLU A 148 8.87 2.91 15.91
CA GLU A 148 10.03 3.62 15.36
C GLU A 148 11.27 2.71 15.33
N LEU A 149 11.57 2.01 16.42
CA LEU A 149 12.71 1.08 16.50
C LEU A 149 12.57 -0.08 15.51
N ALA A 150 11.36 -0.62 15.33
CA ALA A 150 11.10 -1.65 14.33
C ALA A 150 11.37 -1.12 12.90
N GLU A 151 10.95 0.10 12.60
CA GLU A 151 11.24 0.76 11.32
C GLU A 151 12.75 0.96 11.09
N GLU A 152 13.49 1.39 12.12
CA GLU A 152 14.94 1.61 12.05
C GLU A 152 15.73 0.30 11.83
N LEU A 153 15.32 -0.78 12.50
CA LEU A 153 16.04 -2.05 12.45
C LEU A 153 15.83 -2.84 11.15
N GLN A 154 14.69 -2.70 10.47
CA GLN A 154 14.39 -3.36 9.18
C GLN A 154 14.76 -4.86 9.11
N ASN A 155 14.33 -5.66 10.09
CA ASN A 155 14.66 -7.10 10.22
C ASN A 155 16.12 -7.45 10.55
N LYS A 156 16.95 -6.49 10.97
CA LYS A 156 18.30 -6.81 11.49
C LYS A 156 18.20 -7.38 12.91
N PRO A 157 18.67 -8.61 13.16
CA PRO A 157 18.59 -9.24 14.47
C PRO A 157 19.84 -8.90 15.28
N GLU A 158 19.94 -7.71 15.87
CA GLU A 158 21.13 -7.39 16.66
C GLU A 158 20.80 -6.66 17.97
N THR A 159 21.09 -7.38 19.06
CA THR A 159 21.25 -6.91 20.45
C THR A 159 19.99 -6.34 21.11
N PRO A 160 19.74 -6.64 22.40
CA PRO A 160 18.69 -5.93 23.14
C PRO A 160 18.92 -4.42 23.05
N LEU A 161 17.93 -3.70 22.52
CA LEU A 161 17.97 -2.25 22.39
C LEU A 161 17.73 -1.62 23.76
N GLN A 162 18.63 -0.76 24.20
CA GLN A 162 18.52 -0.07 25.48
C GLN A 162 18.24 1.42 25.27
N TRP A 163 17.30 1.97 26.03
CA TRP A 163 17.07 3.41 26.07
C TRP A 163 16.54 3.83 27.43
N GLU A 164 16.71 5.11 27.76
CA GLU A 164 16.15 5.72 28.95
C GLU A 164 14.98 6.63 28.55
N GLN A 165 13.89 6.56 29.30
CA GLN A 165 12.77 7.48 29.16
C GLN A 165 12.08 7.67 30.49
N ASP A 166 11.81 8.93 30.85
CA ASP A 166 11.12 9.30 32.09
C ASP A 166 11.79 8.69 33.36
N GLY A 167 13.12 8.57 33.35
CA GLY A 167 13.92 8.00 34.45
C GLY A 167 13.91 6.47 34.55
N LYS A 168 13.22 5.77 33.63
CA LYS A 168 13.21 4.31 33.54
C LYS A 168 14.18 3.84 32.46
N GLN A 169 14.93 2.78 32.76
CA GLN A 169 15.77 2.09 31.78
C GLN A 169 14.96 0.97 31.13
N TYR A 170 14.83 1.02 29.81
CA TYR A 170 14.15 0.01 29.02
C TYR A 170 15.15 -0.82 28.25
N THR A 171 14.80 -2.08 28.03
CA THR A 171 15.49 -3.00 27.13
C THR A 171 14.46 -3.71 26.28
N ALA A 172 14.59 -3.70 24.97
CA ALA A 172 13.68 -4.39 24.06
C ALA A 172 14.39 -5.41 23.17
N LYS A 173 13.78 -6.58 23.02
CA LYS A 173 14.14 -7.59 22.03
C LYS A 173 13.04 -7.68 20.99
N MET A 174 13.39 -7.50 19.73
CA MET A 174 12.46 -7.58 18.60
C MET A 174 12.51 -8.96 17.97
N ILE A 175 11.35 -9.64 17.90
CA ILE A 175 11.19 -10.94 17.25
C ILE A 175 10.33 -10.74 16.00
N TRP A 176 10.94 -10.94 14.84
CA TRP A 176 10.33 -10.72 13.53
C TRP A 176 9.54 -11.95 13.07
N GLU A 177 8.25 -11.80 12.85
CA GLU A 177 7.34 -12.84 12.39
C GLU A 177 6.84 -12.50 10.98
N ARG A 178 7.31 -13.26 9.98
CA ARG A 178 6.87 -13.08 8.58
C ARG A 178 5.42 -13.54 8.39
N ALA A 179 4.71 -12.88 7.49
CA ALA A 179 3.38 -13.28 7.06
C ALA A 179 3.33 -14.75 6.61
N ARG A 180 2.26 -15.47 6.99
CA ARG A 180 2.08 -16.89 6.66
C ARG A 180 1.52 -17.13 5.26
N ASP A 181 0.79 -16.16 4.71
CA ASP A 181 0.20 -16.23 3.37
C ASP A 181 0.31 -14.89 2.61
N GLY A 182 0.04 -14.93 1.31
CA GLY A 182 0.10 -13.80 0.38
C GLY A 182 -0.67 -12.55 0.78
N SER A 183 -1.63 -12.67 1.69
CA SER A 183 -2.57 -11.62 2.12
C SER A 183 -2.38 -11.21 3.60
N ALA A 184 -1.56 -11.91 4.36
CA ALA A 184 -1.29 -11.58 5.76
C ALA A 184 -0.27 -10.42 5.90
N LEU A 185 -0.29 -9.78 7.06
CA LEU A 185 0.66 -8.73 7.45
C LEU A 185 1.85 -9.33 8.21
N ASP A 186 3.05 -8.77 8.01
CA ASP A 186 4.21 -9.09 8.84
C ASP A 186 3.99 -8.52 10.25
N ARG A 187 4.55 -9.20 11.26
CA ARG A 187 4.46 -8.80 12.66
C ARG A 187 5.83 -8.73 13.34
N VAL A 188 5.89 -7.93 14.40
CA VAL A 188 7.02 -7.87 15.32
C VAL A 188 6.48 -8.07 16.72
N VAL A 189 7.05 -9.03 17.44
CA VAL A 189 6.81 -9.19 18.86
C VAL A 189 7.96 -8.51 19.59
N ALA A 190 7.65 -7.37 20.21
CA ALA A 190 8.57 -6.64 21.07
C ALA A 190 8.47 -7.17 22.50
N GLU A 191 9.50 -7.86 22.97
CA GLU A 191 9.65 -8.23 24.38
C GLU A 191 10.41 -7.11 25.09
N VAL A 192 9.71 -6.38 25.96
CA VAL A 192 10.27 -5.22 26.64
C VAL A 192 10.46 -5.56 28.11
N SER A 193 11.62 -5.20 28.66
CA SER A 193 11.85 -5.14 30.09
C SER A 193 12.18 -3.72 30.53
N ALA A 194 11.69 -3.33 31.69
CA ALA A 194 12.00 -2.05 32.32
C ALA A 194 12.54 -2.29 33.74
N SER A 195 13.44 -1.42 34.19
CA SER A 195 13.82 -1.31 35.60
C SER A 195 13.26 0.00 36.16
N ASP A 196 12.45 -0.12 37.20
CA ASP A 196 11.83 1.01 37.90
C ASP A 196 12.03 0.83 39.41
N HIS A 197 12.78 1.74 40.04
CA HIS A 197 13.11 1.67 41.47
C HIS A 197 13.62 0.31 41.98
N GLY A 198 14.43 -0.39 41.16
CA GLY A 198 14.99 -1.71 41.49
C GLY A 198 14.07 -2.90 41.21
N LYS A 199 12.83 -2.66 40.75
CA LYS A 199 11.94 -3.71 40.27
C LYS A 199 12.16 -3.96 38.79
N LEU A 200 12.33 -5.23 38.44
CA LEU A 200 12.41 -5.69 37.06
C LEU A 200 11.02 -6.07 36.55
N MET A 201 10.69 -5.52 35.40
CA MET A 201 9.34 -5.49 34.86
C MET A 201 9.42 -5.96 33.41
N SER A 202 8.44 -6.70 32.93
CA SER A 202 8.40 -7.10 31.52
C SER A 202 7.01 -7.06 30.91
N THR A 203 6.95 -6.78 29.61
CA THR A 203 5.72 -6.80 28.84
C THR A 203 6.00 -7.25 27.41
N ARG A 204 4.94 -7.57 26.67
CA ARG A 204 5.01 -7.96 25.27
C ARG A 204 4.06 -7.10 24.46
N ILE A 205 4.58 -6.47 23.40
CA ILE A 205 3.82 -5.60 22.50
C ILE A 205 3.91 -6.17 21.09
N MET A 206 2.76 -6.39 20.46
CA MET A 206 2.67 -6.85 19.08
C MET A 206 2.52 -5.65 18.15
N LEU A 207 3.45 -5.53 17.20
CA LEU A 207 3.44 -4.53 16.15
C LEU A 207 3.07 -5.20 14.83
N LYS A 208 2.15 -4.62 14.07
CA LYS A 208 1.91 -4.98 12.66
C LYS A 208 2.73 -4.07 11.76
N ARG A 209 3.33 -4.66 10.72
CA ARG A 209 3.89 -3.90 9.60
C ARG A 209 2.77 -3.43 8.71
N LEU A 210 2.73 -2.13 8.43
CA LEU A 210 1.66 -1.56 7.61
C LEU A 210 1.87 -1.86 6.12
N ALA A 211 0.81 -2.32 5.46
CA ALA A 211 0.77 -2.39 4.00
C ALA A 211 0.48 -1.02 3.39
N PHE A 212 0.90 -0.79 2.13
CA PHE A 212 0.46 0.40 1.41
C PHE A 212 -1.06 0.44 1.25
N SER A 213 -1.71 -0.73 1.21
CA SER A 213 -3.16 -0.84 1.15
C SER A 213 -3.86 -0.35 2.42
N GLN A 214 -3.16 -0.20 3.55
CA GLN A 214 -3.75 0.34 4.78
C GLN A 214 -3.87 1.87 4.81
N PHE A 215 -3.40 2.53 3.75
CA PHE A 215 -3.59 3.95 3.55
C PHE A 215 -4.61 4.14 2.43
N THR A 216 -5.58 5.02 2.63
CA THR A 216 -6.46 5.45 1.54
C THR A 216 -5.63 6.04 0.42
N GLN A 217 -4.65 6.90 0.77
CA GLN A 217 -3.74 7.48 -0.21
C GLN A 217 -2.34 7.73 0.36
N VAL A 218 -1.32 7.37 -0.43
CA VAL A 218 0.09 7.73 -0.18
C VAL A 218 0.68 8.34 -1.45
N VAL A 219 1.28 9.53 -1.34
CA VAL A 219 1.99 10.16 -2.47
C VAL A 219 3.41 10.54 -2.07
N ASP A 220 4.42 10.01 -2.77
CA ASP A 220 5.82 10.34 -2.48
C ASP A 220 6.14 11.79 -2.87
N ARG A 221 6.03 12.11 -4.16
CA ARG A 221 6.25 13.45 -4.69
C ARG A 221 4.98 13.99 -5.34
N TRP A 222 4.31 14.88 -4.62
CA TRP A 222 3.17 15.62 -5.15
C TRP A 222 3.62 16.44 -6.35
N ASP A 223 2.83 16.40 -7.42
CA ASP A 223 3.08 17.23 -8.59
C ASP A 223 2.57 18.65 -8.28
N PRO A 224 3.42 19.70 -8.37
CA PRO A 224 3.01 21.07 -8.07
C PRO A 224 1.86 21.60 -8.92
N MET A 225 1.59 21.00 -10.09
CA MET A 225 0.48 21.37 -10.96
C MET A 225 -0.83 20.66 -10.62
N VAL A 226 -0.80 19.70 -9.68
CA VAL A 226 -1.98 18.96 -9.24
C VAL A 226 -2.52 19.59 -7.98
N GLN A 227 -3.81 19.95 -8.01
CA GLN A 227 -4.53 20.53 -6.90
C GLN A 227 -5.64 19.59 -6.49
N LEU A 228 -5.83 19.41 -5.18
CA LEU A 228 -7.03 18.79 -4.64
C LEU A 228 -8.12 19.86 -4.55
N HIS A 229 -9.27 19.63 -5.18
CA HIS A 229 -10.36 20.62 -5.27
C HIS A 229 -11.74 20.02 -4.97
N ASP A 230 -12.35 19.23 -5.85
CA ASP A 230 -13.64 18.55 -5.56
C ASP A 230 -13.44 17.13 -5.01
N ASP A 231 -12.25 16.83 -4.50
CA ASP A 231 -11.88 15.47 -4.10
C ASP A 231 -12.44 15.09 -2.72
N VAL A 232 -12.84 13.83 -2.58
CA VAL A 232 -13.29 13.24 -1.31
C VAL A 232 -12.39 12.05 -0.97
N ILE A 233 -11.72 12.11 0.18
CA ILE A 233 -10.79 11.08 0.64
C ILE A 233 -11.24 10.60 2.02
N VAL A 234 -11.61 9.32 2.09
CA VAL A 234 -12.11 8.67 3.31
C VAL A 234 -11.06 7.70 3.84
N GLY A 235 -10.42 8.05 4.96
CA GLY A 235 -9.43 7.24 5.65
C GLY A 235 -8.04 7.89 5.70
N ARG A 236 -6.97 7.10 5.87
CA ARG A 236 -5.62 7.59 6.13
C ARG A 236 -5.00 8.20 4.87
N PHE A 237 -4.60 9.46 4.94
CA PHE A 237 -3.85 10.15 3.88
C PHE A 237 -2.42 10.46 4.34
N HIS A 238 -1.45 10.20 3.46
CA HIS A 238 -0.07 10.59 3.66
C HIS A 238 0.55 11.19 2.39
N SER A 239 1.34 12.25 2.55
CA SER A 239 2.27 12.69 1.51
C SER A 239 3.68 12.88 2.04
N ASN A 240 4.69 12.35 1.35
CA ASN A 240 6.09 12.59 1.71
C ASN A 240 6.57 14.00 1.32
N SER A 241 5.75 14.77 0.60
CA SER A 241 6.06 16.11 0.12
C SER A 241 4.90 17.07 0.39
N GLN A 242 5.12 18.33 0.05
CA GLN A 242 4.10 19.36 0.12
C GLN A 242 3.04 19.10 -0.94
N PHE A 243 1.76 19.09 -0.56
CA PHE A 243 0.62 18.93 -1.46
C PHE A 243 -0.19 20.21 -1.56
N ASN A 244 -1.00 20.32 -2.62
CA ASN A 244 -1.74 21.54 -2.94
C ASN A 244 -3.24 21.32 -2.79
N VAL A 245 -3.90 22.22 -2.07
CA VAL A 245 -5.34 22.24 -1.86
C VAL A 245 -5.89 23.54 -2.41
N LEU A 246 -6.88 23.43 -3.29
CA LEU A 246 -7.71 24.54 -3.75
C LEU A 246 -9.10 24.38 -3.14
N HIS A 247 -9.66 25.47 -2.61
CA HIS A 247 -11.10 25.51 -2.33
C HIS A 247 -11.66 26.90 -2.66
N ASP A 248 -12.91 26.93 -3.07
CA ASP A 248 -13.66 28.14 -3.35
C ASP A 248 -14.98 28.18 -2.57
N SER A 249 -15.82 29.17 -2.87
CA SER A 249 -17.11 29.36 -2.18
C SER A 249 -18.14 28.24 -2.39
N ARG A 250 -17.95 27.36 -3.38
CA ARG A 250 -18.90 26.32 -3.81
C ARG A 250 -18.36 24.93 -3.59
N VAL A 251 -17.07 24.74 -3.83
CA VAL A 251 -16.40 23.43 -3.87
C VAL A 251 -15.09 23.47 -3.10
N GLY A 252 -14.80 22.39 -2.38
CA GLY A 252 -13.55 22.20 -1.66
C GLY A 252 -13.40 20.74 -1.23
N PRO A 253 -12.16 20.27 -1.07
CA PRO A 253 -11.93 18.85 -0.89
C PRO A 253 -12.29 18.45 0.53
N LYS A 254 -12.57 17.17 0.72
CA LYS A 254 -12.95 16.61 2.02
C LYS A 254 -12.05 15.45 2.38
N PHE A 255 -11.32 15.61 3.47
CA PHE A 255 -10.56 14.54 4.11
C PHE A 255 -11.28 14.14 5.38
N LEU A 256 -11.87 12.94 5.37
CA LEU A 256 -12.65 12.44 6.51
C LEU A 256 -11.79 11.69 7.54
N GLY A 257 -10.55 11.35 7.19
CA GLY A 257 -9.57 10.77 8.10
C GLY A 257 -8.43 11.73 8.45
N LYS A 258 -7.49 11.24 9.25
CA LYS A 258 -6.27 11.98 9.61
C LYS A 258 -5.37 12.16 8.39
N VAL A 259 -4.91 13.39 8.17
CA VAL A 259 -3.97 13.75 7.12
C VAL A 259 -2.58 13.91 7.71
N THR A 260 -1.59 13.27 7.10
CA THR A 260 -0.19 13.37 7.53
C THR A 260 0.70 13.81 6.37
N THR A 261 1.75 14.57 6.66
CA THR A 261 2.78 14.88 5.67
C THR A 261 4.16 14.97 6.29
N ALA A 262 5.16 14.46 5.57
CA ALA A 262 6.56 14.64 5.94
C ALA A 262 7.09 16.04 5.65
N ALA A 263 6.37 16.83 4.86
CA ALA A 263 6.70 18.23 4.64
C ALA A 263 6.40 19.09 5.89
N LYS A 264 7.00 20.27 5.92
CA LYS A 264 6.77 21.26 6.99
C LYS A 264 5.38 21.90 6.91
N SER A 265 4.73 21.85 5.74
CA SER A 265 3.45 22.49 5.43
C SER A 265 2.85 21.89 4.16
N PHE A 266 1.62 22.30 3.84
CA PHE A 266 0.93 22.09 2.57
C PHE A 266 0.53 23.45 1.98
N GLU A 267 0.33 23.56 0.67
CA GLU A 267 -0.19 24.79 0.07
C GLU A 267 -1.71 24.77 0.10
N MET A 268 -2.31 25.87 0.57
CA MET A 268 -3.75 26.05 0.55
C MET A 268 -4.09 27.37 -0.13
N SER A 269 -4.74 27.27 -1.29
CA SER A 269 -5.31 28.41 -2.00
C SER A 269 -6.80 28.48 -1.72
N ALA A 270 -7.25 29.60 -1.16
CA ALA A 270 -8.63 29.82 -0.76
C ALA A 270 -9.25 30.96 -1.59
N ARG A 271 -10.40 30.71 -2.22
CA ARG A 271 -11.25 31.75 -2.86
C ARG A 271 -12.61 31.87 -2.17
N GLY A 272 -12.65 31.72 -0.85
CA GLY A 272 -13.89 31.72 -0.06
C GLY A 272 -13.68 31.85 1.46
N ARG A 273 -14.76 31.74 2.24
CA ARG A 273 -14.75 31.81 3.73
C ARG A 273 -14.68 30.41 4.39
N GLY A 274 -14.15 29.39 3.71
CA GLY A 274 -14.01 28.04 4.25
C GLY A 274 -12.96 27.96 5.35
N ARG A 275 -13.20 27.17 6.40
CA ARG A 275 -12.21 26.88 7.43
C ARG A 275 -11.43 25.62 7.06
N GLN A 276 -10.17 25.56 7.50
CA GLN A 276 -9.36 24.35 7.36
C GLN A 276 -10.02 23.13 8.01
N SER A 277 -10.77 23.31 9.10
CA SER A 277 -11.54 22.25 9.77
C SER A 277 -12.65 21.65 8.91
N ASP A 278 -13.13 22.38 7.91
CA ASP A 278 -14.19 21.93 7.00
C ASP A 278 -13.62 21.00 5.91
N ILE A 279 -12.32 21.13 5.63
CA ILE A 279 -11.56 20.32 4.69
C ILE A 279 -10.96 19.10 5.39
N PHE A 280 -10.36 19.28 6.56
CA PHE A 280 -9.62 18.25 7.29
C PHE A 280 -10.33 17.84 8.58
N ALA A 281 -11.36 17.00 8.45
CA ALA A 281 -12.18 16.60 9.60
C ALA A 281 -11.37 15.81 10.65
N GLY A 282 -10.42 14.98 10.20
CA GLY A 282 -9.52 14.22 11.09
C GLY A 282 -8.26 14.96 11.54
N GLY A 283 -8.12 16.25 11.19
CA GLY A 283 -6.93 17.05 11.47
C GLY A 283 -5.75 16.77 10.52
N VAL A 284 -4.72 17.63 10.62
CA VAL A 284 -3.49 17.55 9.83
C VAL A 284 -2.28 17.50 10.75
N GLU A 285 -1.36 16.59 10.48
CA GLU A 285 -0.06 16.49 11.15
C GLU A 285 1.07 16.65 10.12
N THR A 286 1.96 17.61 10.36
CA THR A 286 3.12 17.91 9.49
C THR A 286 4.41 17.43 10.13
N ARG A 287 5.48 17.31 9.34
CA ARG A 287 6.80 16.81 9.79
C ARG A 287 6.75 15.39 10.36
N THR A 288 5.81 14.58 9.91
CA THR A 288 5.82 13.15 10.20
C THR A 288 6.98 12.47 9.45
N ASN A 289 7.35 11.26 9.83
CA ASN A 289 8.37 10.53 9.10
C ASN A 289 7.87 10.12 7.69
N ARG A 290 8.79 10.00 6.73
CA ARG A 290 8.49 9.64 5.33
C ARG A 290 8.12 8.16 5.21
N ILE A 291 7.13 7.81 4.38
CA ILE A 291 6.86 6.44 3.97
C ILE A 291 7.67 6.12 2.71
N ASN A 292 8.75 5.35 2.84
CA ASN A 292 9.61 5.01 1.70
C ASN A 292 8.89 4.10 0.71
N LEU A 293 8.87 4.49 -0.56
CA LEU A 293 8.41 3.62 -1.64
C LEU A 293 9.55 2.65 -2.03
N PRO A 294 9.25 1.34 -2.24
CA PRO A 294 10.21 0.39 -2.77
C PRO A 294 10.65 0.78 -4.20
N GLN A 295 11.95 0.64 -4.49
CA GLN A 295 12.52 0.98 -5.80
C GLN A 295 12.22 -0.05 -6.90
N SER A 296 12.01 -1.32 -6.52
CA SER A 296 11.51 -2.37 -7.41
C SER A 296 10.60 -3.29 -6.61
N LEU A 297 9.46 -3.63 -7.20
CA LEU A 297 8.50 -4.54 -6.62
C LEU A 297 8.71 -5.89 -7.29
N GLN A 298 9.38 -6.79 -6.60
CA GLN A 298 9.33 -8.21 -6.98
C GLN A 298 8.12 -8.79 -6.25
N PRO A 299 6.94 -9.01 -6.88
CA PRO A 299 5.72 -9.41 -6.18
C PRO A 299 5.87 -10.72 -5.38
N PHE A 300 6.85 -11.55 -5.74
CA PHE A 300 7.18 -12.80 -5.03
C PHE A 300 8.30 -12.67 -3.98
N ALA A 301 8.97 -11.53 -3.84
CA ALA A 301 9.98 -11.36 -2.79
C ALA A 301 9.37 -11.28 -1.37
N TRP A 302 8.05 -11.10 -1.27
CA TRP A 302 7.34 -10.86 -0.01
C TRP A 302 5.92 -11.45 0.02
N ALA A 303 5.44 -12.07 -1.05
CA ALA A 303 4.26 -12.95 -1.00
C ALA A 303 4.74 -14.38 -0.62
N PRO A 304 4.26 -14.96 0.49
CA PRO A 304 4.50 -16.37 0.80
C PRO A 304 4.13 -17.28 -0.37
N TYR A 305 4.95 -18.30 -0.58
CA TYR A 305 4.75 -19.29 -1.63
C TYR A 305 3.48 -20.09 -1.36
N ASP A 306 2.51 -19.96 -2.25
CA ASP A 306 1.33 -20.82 -2.32
C ASP A 306 1.52 -21.76 -3.52
N PRO A 307 1.73 -23.08 -3.31
CA PRO A 307 1.96 -24.02 -4.40
C PRO A 307 0.74 -24.18 -5.32
N GLU A 308 -0.45 -23.82 -4.85
CA GLU A 308 -1.72 -23.93 -5.58
C GLU A 308 -2.12 -22.60 -6.24
N ALA A 309 -1.34 -21.53 -6.00
CA ALA A 309 -1.54 -20.26 -6.68
C ALA A 309 -1.35 -20.38 -8.18
N ARG A 310 -2.23 -19.71 -8.91
CA ARG A 310 -2.20 -19.70 -10.37
C ARG A 310 -1.43 -18.49 -10.87
N ILE A 311 -0.31 -18.72 -11.56
CA ILE A 311 0.57 -17.65 -12.04
C ILE A 311 0.54 -17.62 -13.58
N HIS A 312 0.16 -16.47 -14.14
CA HIS A 312 0.22 -16.19 -15.58
C HIS A 312 1.36 -15.22 -15.86
N GLN A 313 2.39 -15.70 -16.55
CA GLN A 313 3.48 -14.87 -17.05
C GLN A 313 3.10 -14.30 -18.41
N LEU A 314 3.13 -12.98 -18.56
CA LEU A 314 2.66 -12.26 -19.73
C LEU A 314 3.82 -11.50 -20.38
N THR A 315 4.25 -11.96 -21.56
CA THR A 315 5.38 -11.40 -22.31
C THR A 315 5.03 -10.19 -23.15
N ASP A 316 3.80 -10.13 -23.64
CA ASP A 316 3.32 -9.14 -24.60
C ASP A 316 2.27 -8.23 -23.97
N ASP A 317 1.97 -7.13 -24.66
CA ASP A 317 0.82 -6.31 -24.37
C ASP A 317 -0.45 -7.17 -24.29
N THR A 318 -1.10 -7.15 -23.12
CA THR A 318 -2.16 -8.11 -22.80
C THR A 318 -3.36 -7.41 -22.20
N ARG A 319 -4.54 -7.65 -22.77
CA ARG A 319 -5.81 -7.22 -22.19
C ARG A 319 -6.37 -8.34 -21.31
N ILE A 320 -6.68 -8.02 -20.08
CA ILE A 320 -7.23 -8.90 -19.05
C ILE A 320 -8.65 -8.41 -18.76
N ARG A 321 -9.62 -9.33 -18.78
CA ARG A 321 -11.00 -9.06 -18.43
C ARG A 321 -11.49 -10.05 -17.38
N PHE A 322 -12.03 -9.52 -16.29
CA PHE A 322 -12.60 -10.29 -15.20
C PHE A 322 -14.13 -10.41 -15.34
N PHE A 323 -14.69 -11.53 -14.88
CA PHE A 323 -16.13 -11.79 -14.92
C PHE A 323 -16.69 -12.10 -13.53
N ALA A 324 -17.96 -11.75 -13.33
CA ALA A 324 -18.65 -11.87 -12.05
C ALA A 324 -18.81 -13.31 -11.55
N ASP A 325 -18.68 -14.31 -12.43
CA ASP A 325 -18.67 -15.72 -12.07
C ASP A 325 -17.31 -16.21 -11.54
N GLY A 326 -16.31 -15.33 -11.48
CA GLY A 326 -14.93 -15.62 -11.08
C GLY A 326 -14.05 -16.12 -12.22
N SER A 327 -14.61 -16.34 -13.41
CA SER A 327 -13.81 -16.60 -14.59
C SER A 327 -13.10 -15.33 -15.04
N TYR A 328 -12.07 -15.50 -15.86
CA TYR A 328 -11.33 -14.39 -16.43
C TYR A 328 -10.74 -14.79 -17.77
N MET A 329 -10.58 -13.80 -18.65
CA MET A 329 -9.91 -13.98 -19.93
C MET A 329 -8.72 -13.05 -20.05
N TRP A 330 -7.70 -13.48 -20.80
CA TRP A 330 -6.69 -12.56 -21.30
C TRP A 330 -6.38 -12.80 -22.78
N ARG A 331 -5.97 -11.74 -23.46
CA ARG A 331 -5.62 -11.76 -24.89
C ARG A 331 -4.39 -10.90 -25.14
N THR A 332 -3.40 -11.47 -25.81
CA THR A 332 -2.22 -10.73 -26.26
C THR A 332 -2.54 -9.97 -27.56
N SER A 333 -1.90 -8.81 -27.75
CA SER A 333 -2.02 -8.01 -28.98
C SER A 333 -1.56 -8.77 -30.23
N ASN A 334 -0.61 -9.69 -30.07
CA ASN A 334 0.08 -10.38 -31.15
C ASN A 334 -0.60 -11.69 -31.61
N ALA A 335 -1.64 -12.15 -30.90
CA ALA A 335 -2.40 -13.37 -31.25
C ALA A 335 -3.90 -13.06 -31.43
N PRO A 336 -4.31 -12.52 -32.60
CA PRO A 336 -5.72 -12.31 -32.90
C PRO A 336 -6.42 -13.65 -33.18
N GLY A 337 -7.09 -14.25 -32.19
CA GLY A 337 -7.91 -15.44 -32.47
C GLY A 337 -8.58 -16.14 -31.27
N SER A 338 -7.94 -16.20 -30.10
CA SER A 338 -8.59 -16.78 -28.91
C SER A 338 -8.00 -16.16 -27.64
N GLY A 339 -8.84 -15.47 -26.88
CA GLY A 339 -8.51 -15.16 -25.49
C GLY A 339 -8.46 -16.46 -24.68
N TYR A 340 -7.52 -16.57 -23.76
CA TYR A 340 -7.46 -17.71 -22.84
C TYR A 340 -8.51 -17.49 -21.75
N MET A 341 -9.62 -18.20 -21.82
CA MET A 341 -10.62 -18.20 -20.75
C MET A 341 -10.23 -19.21 -19.68
N ASN A 342 -10.16 -18.78 -18.42
CA ASN A 342 -9.90 -19.65 -17.29
C ASN A 342 -11.10 -19.68 -16.34
N LYS A 343 -11.31 -20.85 -15.75
CA LYS A 343 -12.33 -21.06 -14.71
C LYS A 343 -11.96 -20.33 -13.41
N PRO A 344 -12.94 -20.09 -12.54
CA PRO A 344 -12.71 -19.56 -11.19
C PRO A 344 -11.62 -20.32 -10.44
N SER A 345 -11.02 -19.65 -9.47
CA SER A 345 -9.95 -20.19 -8.62
C SER A 345 -10.26 -19.86 -7.17
N GLU A 346 -10.16 -20.87 -6.30
CA GLU A 346 -10.21 -20.68 -4.85
C GLU A 346 -8.87 -20.14 -4.30
N HIS A 347 -7.79 -20.33 -5.07
CA HIS A 347 -6.44 -19.85 -4.75
C HIS A 347 -6.14 -18.51 -5.43
N PRO A 348 -5.18 -17.73 -4.91
CA PRO A 348 -4.76 -16.48 -5.52
C PRO A 348 -4.35 -16.64 -6.99
N VAL A 349 -4.76 -15.68 -7.83
CA VAL A 349 -4.39 -15.59 -9.23
C VAL A 349 -3.46 -14.39 -9.45
N TYR A 350 -2.30 -14.65 -10.03
CA TYR A 350 -1.28 -13.64 -10.31
C TYR A 350 -1.12 -13.47 -11.81
N PHE A 351 -1.26 -12.24 -12.32
CA PHE A 351 -0.85 -11.85 -13.67
C PHE A 351 0.44 -11.05 -13.55
N VAL A 352 1.51 -11.55 -14.16
CA VAL A 352 2.85 -11.02 -14.02
C VAL A 352 3.35 -10.63 -15.41
N GLY A 353 3.37 -9.34 -15.69
CA GLY A 353 3.91 -8.78 -16.91
C GLY A 353 5.43 -8.80 -16.92
N ASN A 354 6.02 -8.98 -18.10
CA ASN A 354 7.45 -8.78 -18.31
C ASN A 354 7.79 -7.30 -18.55
N VAL A 355 9.08 -6.98 -18.44
CA VAL A 355 9.61 -5.66 -18.80
C VAL A 355 9.23 -5.34 -20.25
N GLY A 356 8.69 -4.14 -20.49
CA GLY A 356 8.23 -3.69 -21.81
C GLY A 356 6.77 -4.02 -22.13
N SER A 357 6.10 -4.88 -21.36
CA SER A 357 4.68 -5.19 -21.57
C SER A 357 3.75 -4.20 -20.87
N THR A 358 2.67 -3.83 -21.55
CA THR A 358 1.54 -3.09 -20.97
C THR A 358 0.38 -4.04 -20.70
N LEU A 359 -0.13 -4.04 -19.47
CA LEU A 359 -1.31 -4.82 -19.10
C LEU A 359 -2.53 -3.91 -19.05
N TYR A 360 -3.60 -4.29 -19.74
CA TYR A 360 -4.86 -3.55 -19.75
C TYR A 360 -5.89 -4.33 -18.94
N VAL A 361 -6.67 -3.67 -18.10
CA VAL A 361 -7.57 -4.33 -17.14
C VAL A 361 -8.97 -3.71 -17.17
N GLN A 362 -9.99 -4.56 -17.01
CA GLN A 362 -11.40 -4.19 -16.89
C GLN A 362 -12.26 -5.35 -16.35
N GLY A 363 -13.47 -5.06 -15.89
CA GLY A 363 -14.51 -6.05 -15.61
C GLY A 363 -14.82 -6.24 -14.12
N VAL A 364 -15.35 -7.41 -13.78
CA VAL A 364 -15.83 -7.72 -12.43
C VAL A 364 -14.97 -8.80 -11.78
N VAL A 365 -14.36 -8.48 -10.65
CA VAL A 365 -13.44 -9.38 -9.93
C VAL A 365 -14.21 -10.19 -8.89
N ALA A 366 -14.14 -11.53 -9.00
CA ALA A 366 -14.54 -12.45 -7.94
C ALA A 366 -13.36 -13.34 -7.55
N GLY A 367 -12.95 -13.29 -6.28
CA GLY A 367 -11.76 -13.96 -5.73
C GLY A 367 -10.55 -13.06 -5.50
N ASN A 368 -9.38 -13.68 -5.28
CA ASN A 368 -8.14 -13.03 -4.87
C ASN A 368 -7.19 -12.86 -6.06
N MET A 369 -6.99 -11.64 -6.54
CA MET A 369 -6.22 -11.38 -7.75
C MET A 369 -5.16 -10.30 -7.58
N LEU A 370 -4.02 -10.49 -8.25
CA LEU A 370 -2.97 -9.49 -8.42
C LEU A 370 -2.64 -9.31 -9.90
N VAL A 371 -2.62 -8.07 -10.36
CA VAL A 371 -2.04 -7.69 -11.65
C VAL A 371 -0.78 -6.89 -11.39
N TYR A 372 0.35 -7.43 -11.82
CA TYR A 372 1.66 -6.81 -11.70
C TYR A 372 2.26 -6.51 -13.07
N SER A 373 2.78 -5.30 -13.27
CA SER A 373 3.61 -4.96 -14.44
C SER A 373 4.82 -4.11 -14.04
N PRO A 374 6.05 -4.49 -14.43
CA PRO A 374 7.24 -3.65 -14.26
C PRO A 374 7.14 -2.30 -14.99
N THR A 375 6.23 -2.17 -15.97
CA THR A 375 6.20 -1.01 -16.87
C THR A 375 4.92 -0.21 -16.75
N LYS A 376 3.77 -0.84 -17.00
CA LYS A 376 2.51 -0.12 -17.11
C LYS A 376 1.29 -1.02 -16.95
N ILE A 377 0.33 -0.54 -16.18
CA ILE A 377 -1.04 -1.04 -16.18
C ILE A 377 -1.98 0.06 -16.69
N VAL A 378 -2.94 -0.28 -17.54
CA VAL A 378 -3.96 0.62 -18.07
C VAL A 378 -5.35 0.13 -17.67
N ILE A 379 -6.13 0.98 -17.02
CA ILE A 379 -7.52 0.71 -16.65
C ILE A 379 -8.39 1.20 -17.81
N GLU A 380 -8.97 0.26 -18.55
CA GLU A 380 -9.74 0.55 -19.78
C GLU A 380 -11.23 0.82 -19.51
N ASP A 381 -11.78 0.31 -18.42
CA ASP A 381 -13.18 0.44 -18.01
C ASP A 381 -13.32 0.16 -16.50
N ASP A 382 -14.54 0.14 -15.97
CA ASP A 382 -14.85 -0.21 -14.59
C ASP A 382 -14.14 -1.50 -14.13
N LEU A 383 -13.68 -1.48 -12.89
CA LEU A 383 -13.14 -2.62 -12.17
C LEU A 383 -13.91 -2.74 -10.85
N THR A 384 -14.87 -3.65 -10.75
CA THR A 384 -15.70 -3.77 -9.54
C THR A 384 -15.57 -5.15 -8.91
N TYR A 385 -15.74 -5.25 -7.59
CA TYR A 385 -15.92 -6.55 -6.94
C TYR A 385 -17.29 -7.15 -7.28
N ALA A 386 -17.35 -8.46 -7.48
CA ALA A 386 -18.60 -9.18 -7.70
C ALA A 386 -19.51 -9.08 -6.46
N ASN A 387 -18.91 -9.19 -5.27
CA ASN A 387 -19.57 -8.97 -3.99
C ASN A 387 -18.98 -7.72 -3.34
N ASP A 388 -19.74 -6.62 -3.37
CA ASP A 388 -19.33 -5.34 -2.77
C ASP A 388 -19.24 -5.46 -1.24
N PRO A 389 -18.06 -5.32 -0.62
CA PRO A 389 -17.88 -5.51 0.81
C PRO A 389 -18.60 -4.48 1.68
N ARG A 390 -19.03 -3.34 1.11
CA ARG A 390 -19.88 -2.35 1.81
C ARG A 390 -21.30 -2.88 2.03
N ARG A 391 -21.72 -3.87 1.25
CA ARG A 391 -23.02 -4.53 1.33
C ARG A 391 -22.93 -5.96 1.86
N ASP A 392 -21.85 -6.66 1.53
CA ASP A 392 -21.53 -8.00 2.01
C ASP A 392 -20.15 -8.03 2.70
N PRO A 393 -20.09 -7.83 4.03
CA PRO A 393 -18.84 -7.86 4.78
C PRO A 393 -18.07 -9.20 4.70
N SER A 394 -18.72 -10.27 4.24
CA SER A 394 -18.09 -11.59 4.07
C SER A 394 -17.36 -11.74 2.73
N SER A 395 -17.50 -10.77 1.82
CA SER A 395 -16.83 -10.75 0.52
C SER A 395 -15.33 -11.03 0.65
N ARG A 396 -14.87 -11.96 -0.19
CA ARG A 396 -13.46 -12.36 -0.31
C ARG A 396 -12.83 -11.86 -1.60
N ASP A 397 -13.48 -10.92 -2.26
CA ASP A 397 -13.01 -10.36 -3.52
C ASP A 397 -11.95 -9.29 -3.23
N TYR A 398 -10.75 -9.49 -3.78
CA TYR A 398 -9.60 -8.60 -3.63
C TYR A 398 -8.88 -8.44 -4.97
N LEU A 399 -8.57 -7.21 -5.32
CA LEU A 399 -7.75 -6.87 -6.48
C LEU A 399 -6.59 -5.99 -6.04
N GLY A 400 -5.36 -6.45 -6.31
CA GLY A 400 -4.16 -5.62 -6.29
C GLY A 400 -3.76 -5.23 -7.71
N LEU A 401 -3.54 -3.93 -7.96
CA LEU A 401 -2.89 -3.42 -9.15
C LEU A 401 -1.54 -2.85 -8.76
N VAL A 402 -0.46 -3.44 -9.24
CA VAL A 402 0.90 -3.08 -8.83
C VAL A 402 1.76 -2.83 -10.06
N SER A 403 2.32 -1.63 -10.16
CA SER A 403 3.34 -1.34 -11.17
C SER A 403 4.55 -0.66 -10.58
N ASP A 404 5.74 -1.06 -11.01
CA ASP A 404 7.00 -0.36 -10.68
C ASP A 404 7.00 1.07 -11.23
N ARG A 405 6.21 1.35 -12.27
CA ARG A 405 6.17 2.67 -12.89
C ARG A 405 4.74 3.22 -12.93
N TYR A 406 3.96 2.88 -13.94
CA TYR A 406 2.75 3.62 -14.26
C TYR A 406 1.48 2.80 -14.09
N ILE A 407 0.47 3.41 -13.47
CA ILE A 407 -0.91 2.95 -13.60
C ILE A 407 -1.69 4.10 -14.21
N GLU A 408 -2.41 3.82 -15.29
CA GLU A 408 -3.04 4.82 -16.13
C GLU A 408 -4.54 4.54 -16.29
N VAL A 409 -5.37 5.54 -16.03
CA VAL A 409 -6.77 5.56 -16.48
C VAL A 409 -6.77 5.93 -17.96
N ALA A 410 -7.35 5.06 -18.79
CA ALA A 410 -7.37 5.23 -20.24
C ALA A 410 -8.17 6.47 -20.68
N SER A 411 -8.09 6.79 -21.98
CA SER A 411 -8.83 7.90 -22.57
C SER A 411 -10.35 7.70 -22.46
N PRO A 412 -11.14 8.78 -22.62
CA PRO A 412 -12.61 8.68 -22.70
C PRO A 412 -13.11 7.78 -23.83
N GLY A 413 -12.28 7.51 -24.84
CA GLY A 413 -12.61 6.57 -25.91
C GLY A 413 -12.69 5.11 -25.45
N SER A 414 -12.01 4.76 -24.35
CA SER A 414 -12.05 3.42 -23.74
C SER A 414 -13.00 3.37 -22.55
N THR A 415 -12.82 4.28 -21.59
CA THR A 415 -13.57 4.34 -20.32
C THR A 415 -14.96 4.95 -20.47
N GLY A 416 -15.28 5.50 -21.64
CA GLY A 416 -16.48 6.29 -21.84
C GLY A 416 -16.42 7.68 -21.18
N PRO A 417 -17.52 8.44 -21.27
CA PRO A 417 -17.55 9.83 -20.81
C PRO A 417 -18.10 10.03 -19.39
N GLY A 418 -18.47 8.94 -18.70
CA GLY A 418 -19.13 8.97 -17.39
C GLY A 418 -18.18 8.68 -16.24
N ASP A 419 -18.77 8.41 -15.08
CA ASP A 419 -18.05 7.97 -13.89
C ASP A 419 -17.22 6.70 -14.19
N LEU A 420 -16.08 6.58 -13.51
CA LEU A 420 -15.25 5.37 -13.54
C LEU A 420 -15.13 4.82 -12.12
N THR A 421 -15.46 3.56 -11.94
CA THR A 421 -15.43 2.87 -10.64
C THR A 421 -14.33 1.82 -10.60
N ILE A 422 -13.46 1.92 -9.60
CA ILE A 422 -12.32 1.02 -9.39
C ILE A 422 -12.34 0.48 -7.96
N HIS A 423 -12.52 -0.82 -7.79
CA HIS A 423 -12.43 -1.54 -6.53
C HIS A 423 -11.08 -2.27 -6.51
N ALA A 424 -10.04 -1.63 -5.96
CA ALA A 424 -8.69 -2.19 -5.93
C ALA A 424 -7.79 -1.50 -4.90
N ALA A 425 -6.78 -2.22 -4.42
CA ALA A 425 -5.56 -1.59 -3.93
C ALA A 425 -4.64 -1.29 -5.12
N ILE A 426 -4.21 -0.05 -5.27
CA ILE A 426 -3.44 0.46 -6.39
C ILE A 426 -2.08 0.93 -5.88
N PHE A 427 -1.00 0.42 -6.47
CA PHE A 427 0.37 0.86 -6.24
C PHE A 427 1.05 1.22 -7.57
N ALA A 428 1.33 2.51 -7.78
CA ALA A 428 2.05 3.01 -8.95
C ALA A 428 3.41 3.60 -8.54
N GLY A 429 4.49 2.81 -8.66
CA GLY A 429 5.81 3.17 -8.16
C GLY A 429 6.35 4.51 -8.67
N ARG A 430 5.97 4.92 -9.89
CA ARG A 430 6.31 6.23 -10.45
C ARG A 430 5.14 7.20 -10.47
N ARG A 431 4.04 6.87 -11.17
CA ARG A 431 2.93 7.83 -11.34
C ARG A 431 1.60 7.15 -11.61
N PHE A 432 0.57 7.60 -10.91
CA PHE A 432 -0.83 7.35 -11.30
C PHE A 432 -1.29 8.46 -12.25
N VAL A 433 -1.82 8.10 -13.41
CA VAL A 433 -2.10 9.03 -14.51
C VAL A 433 -3.56 8.90 -14.95
N VAL A 434 -4.23 10.03 -15.12
CA VAL A 434 -5.49 10.14 -15.86
C VAL A 434 -5.18 10.75 -17.22
N ARG A 435 -5.47 10.04 -18.31
CA ARG A 435 -5.26 10.59 -19.66
C ARG A 435 -6.36 11.55 -20.08
N ASP A 436 -6.00 12.47 -20.98
CA ASP A 436 -6.92 13.39 -21.64
C ASP A 436 -7.82 14.14 -20.64
N ILE A 437 -7.18 14.75 -19.64
CA ILE A 437 -7.85 15.48 -18.55
C ILE A 437 -8.67 16.67 -19.07
N ASP A 438 -8.27 17.26 -20.20
CA ASP A 438 -8.94 18.42 -20.82
C ASP A 438 -10.30 18.07 -21.43
N HIS A 439 -10.74 16.80 -21.35
CA HIS A 439 -12.04 16.39 -21.84
C HIS A 439 -13.17 16.99 -20.96
N PRO A 440 -13.97 17.94 -21.47
CA PRO A 440 -14.87 18.73 -20.64
C PRO A 440 -16.15 17.97 -20.30
N ARG A 441 -16.12 17.16 -19.24
CA ARG A 441 -17.27 16.60 -18.52
C ARG A 441 -16.86 16.34 -17.08
N SER A 442 -17.57 16.88 -16.10
CA SER A 442 -17.32 16.62 -14.68
C SER A 442 -17.94 15.27 -14.31
N ALA A 443 -17.19 14.20 -14.46
CA ALA A 443 -17.54 12.87 -13.96
C ALA A 443 -16.82 12.61 -12.62
N THR A 444 -17.07 11.47 -11.98
CA THR A 444 -16.35 11.08 -10.76
C THR A 444 -15.49 9.84 -10.99
N LEU A 445 -14.21 9.91 -10.60
CA LEU A 445 -13.34 8.75 -10.47
C LEU A 445 -13.50 8.18 -9.06
N LYS A 446 -14.21 7.07 -8.92
CA LYS A 446 -14.49 6.41 -7.64
C LYS A 446 -13.52 5.27 -7.42
N VAL A 447 -12.71 5.35 -6.38
CA VAL A 447 -11.80 4.29 -5.97
C VAL A 447 -12.26 3.76 -4.61
N PHE A 448 -12.67 2.50 -4.55
CA PHE A 448 -12.87 1.79 -3.29
C PHE A 448 -11.66 0.88 -3.04
N GLY A 449 -10.86 1.21 -2.03
CA GLY A 449 -9.61 0.52 -1.73
C GLY A 449 -8.51 1.49 -1.29
N SER A 450 -7.41 1.56 -2.05
CA SER A 450 -6.25 2.38 -1.70
C SER A 450 -5.50 2.86 -2.94
N LEU A 451 -4.90 4.06 -2.89
CA LEU A 451 -4.05 4.58 -3.96
C LEU A 451 -2.68 5.04 -3.41
N SER A 452 -1.64 4.25 -3.68
CA SER A 452 -0.25 4.63 -3.38
C SER A 452 0.50 4.92 -4.67
N ALA A 453 1.17 6.07 -4.76
CA ALA A 453 1.89 6.44 -5.97
C ALA A 453 3.16 7.26 -5.70
N GLY A 454 4.13 7.15 -6.60
CA GLY A 454 5.29 8.05 -6.63
C GLY A 454 4.88 9.51 -6.89
N SER A 455 3.88 9.72 -7.74
CA SER A 455 3.29 11.02 -8.07
C SER A 455 1.90 10.83 -8.70
N LEU A 456 1.17 11.91 -8.92
CA LEU A 456 -0.19 11.91 -9.52
C LEU A 456 -0.23 12.87 -10.71
N SER A 457 -1.06 12.60 -11.72
CA SER A 457 -1.55 13.65 -12.63
C SER A 457 -2.79 14.34 -12.08
N ALA A 458 -3.16 15.46 -12.67
CA ALA A 458 -4.49 16.01 -12.46
C ALA A 458 -5.52 15.00 -12.97
N SER A 459 -6.69 15.01 -12.34
CA SER A 459 -7.88 14.27 -12.78
C SER A 459 -8.92 15.23 -13.35
N GLU A 460 -9.00 16.45 -12.82
CA GLU A 460 -9.86 17.53 -13.29
C GLU A 460 -9.30 18.22 -14.54
N PRO A 461 -10.16 18.77 -15.42
CA PRO A 461 -11.64 18.87 -15.30
C PRO A 461 -12.42 17.58 -15.61
N ARG A 462 -11.76 16.50 -16.02
CA ARG A 462 -12.43 15.25 -16.41
C ARG A 462 -13.07 14.50 -15.24
N TYR A 463 -12.36 14.38 -14.12
CA TYR A 463 -12.83 13.66 -12.93
C TYR A 463 -12.59 14.44 -11.64
N ALA A 464 -13.65 14.61 -10.85
CA ALA A 464 -13.51 14.77 -9.40
C ALA A 464 -13.16 13.40 -8.79
N THR A 465 -12.20 13.32 -7.88
CA THR A 465 -11.77 12.02 -7.32
C THR A 465 -12.46 11.71 -6.01
N GLU A 466 -13.05 10.53 -5.87
CA GLU A 466 -13.55 10.00 -4.61
C GLU A 466 -12.78 8.72 -4.28
N ILE A 467 -12.05 8.71 -3.17
CA ILE A 467 -11.30 7.54 -2.68
C ILE A 467 -11.84 7.14 -1.32
N GLU A 468 -12.52 5.99 -1.28
CA GLU A 468 -13.05 5.37 -0.08
C GLU A 468 -12.16 4.20 0.34
N TYR A 469 -11.74 4.18 1.61
CA TYR A 469 -10.91 3.10 2.16
C TYR A 469 -11.68 1.79 2.32
N ASP A 470 -11.09 0.68 1.85
CA ASP A 470 -11.58 -0.67 2.19
C ASP A 470 -11.09 -1.07 3.59
N SER A 471 -11.99 -1.05 4.58
CA SER A 471 -11.65 -1.36 5.98
C SER A 471 -11.13 -2.78 6.19
N ARG A 472 -11.36 -3.71 5.26
CA ARG A 472 -10.79 -5.07 5.33
C ARG A 472 -9.26 -5.01 5.27
N PHE A 473 -8.69 -3.94 4.71
CA PHE A 473 -7.25 -3.74 4.63
C PHE A 473 -6.54 -3.62 5.98
N GLU A 474 -7.26 -3.34 7.06
CA GLU A 474 -6.68 -3.28 8.41
C GLU A 474 -6.15 -4.62 8.93
N GLN A 475 -6.72 -5.72 8.41
CA GLN A 475 -6.44 -7.09 8.87
C GLN A 475 -5.70 -7.92 7.82
N ARG A 476 -5.93 -7.63 6.54
CA ARG A 476 -5.39 -8.37 5.40
C ARG A 476 -5.02 -7.39 4.30
N ARG A 477 -4.19 -7.78 3.35
CA ARG A 477 -3.90 -7.01 2.14
C ARG A 477 -4.24 -7.86 0.92
N PRO A 478 -4.46 -7.28 -0.27
CA PRO A 478 -4.57 -8.08 -1.47
C PRO A 478 -3.33 -8.97 -1.64
N PRO A 479 -3.51 -10.17 -2.24
CA PRO A 479 -2.44 -11.15 -2.36
C PRO A 479 -1.26 -10.53 -3.11
N GLY A 480 -0.07 -10.57 -2.51
CA GLY A 480 1.07 -9.90 -3.10
C GLY A 480 0.84 -8.41 -3.38
N PHE A 481 0.22 -7.65 -2.45
CA PHE A 481 0.24 -6.17 -2.40
C PHE A 481 1.30 -5.52 -1.44
N PRO A 482 2.08 -4.49 -1.86
CA PRO A 482 3.35 -4.13 -1.20
C PRO A 482 3.21 -3.64 0.24
N MET A 483 4.26 -3.88 1.04
CA MET A 483 4.37 -3.40 2.42
C MET A 483 5.25 -2.15 2.54
N THR A 484 4.94 -1.30 3.53
CA THR A 484 5.76 -0.13 3.90
C THR A 484 6.89 -0.53 4.84
N THR A 485 7.68 0.43 5.31
CA THR A 485 8.60 0.27 6.45
C THR A 485 7.97 0.61 7.79
N ARG A 486 6.69 1.02 7.81
CA ARG A 486 5.98 1.49 9.01
C ARG A 486 5.46 0.33 9.85
N TYR A 487 5.45 0.54 11.16
CA TYR A 487 4.83 -0.34 12.13
C TYR A 487 3.79 0.40 12.95
N GLU A 488 2.78 -0.32 13.42
CA GLU A 488 1.77 0.18 14.35
C GLU A 488 1.47 -0.92 15.37
N ALA A 489 1.26 -0.57 16.63
CA ALA A 489 0.89 -1.56 17.63
C ALA A 489 -0.54 -2.08 17.36
N GLU A 490 -0.71 -3.40 17.27
CA GLU A 490 -2.04 -4.01 17.09
C GLU A 490 -2.87 -3.88 18.37
N ARG A 491 -2.24 -4.12 19.53
CA ARG A 491 -2.78 -3.93 20.88
C ARG A 491 -1.68 -4.15 21.92
N TRP A 492 -1.77 -3.40 23.00
CA TRP A 492 -1.07 -3.65 24.27
C TRP A 492 -2.08 -3.50 25.39
N SER A 493 -2.09 -4.41 26.37
CA SER A 493 -2.98 -4.30 27.54
C SER A 493 -2.58 -3.16 28.49
N GLY A 494 -1.41 -2.54 28.27
CA GLY A 494 -0.84 -1.60 29.23
C GLY A 494 -0.27 -2.29 30.47
N GLU A 495 -0.31 -3.63 30.53
CA GLU A 495 0.09 -4.38 31.70
C GLU A 495 1.56 -4.78 31.62
N TRP A 496 2.21 -4.65 32.75
CA TRP A 496 3.53 -5.15 33.01
C TRP A 496 3.47 -6.26 34.05
N VAL A 497 4.40 -7.21 33.92
CA VAL A 497 4.60 -8.33 34.83
C VAL A 497 5.90 -8.13 35.59
N GLU A 498 5.87 -8.16 36.92
CA GLU A 498 7.06 -8.12 37.77
C GLU A 498 7.83 -9.43 37.65
N LYS A 499 9.09 -9.37 37.20
CA LYS A 499 9.98 -10.53 37.19
C LYS A 499 10.64 -10.63 38.56
N SER A 500 10.37 -11.72 39.27
CA SER A 500 11.14 -12.07 40.47
C SER A 500 12.58 -12.41 40.07
N GLU A 501 13.58 -11.81 40.72
CA GLU A 501 14.98 -12.25 40.61
C GLU A 501 15.12 -13.69 41.14
N ARG A 502 14.83 -14.69 40.32
CA ARG A 502 15.42 -16.01 40.47
C ARG A 502 16.12 -16.31 39.16
N MET A 503 17.41 -16.01 39.12
CA MET A 503 18.47 -16.75 38.41
C MET A 503 19.72 -15.88 38.36
N ALA A 504 20.51 -15.93 39.42
CA ALA A 504 21.94 -15.61 39.40
C ALA A 504 22.63 -16.36 40.55
N ASP A 505 22.39 -17.67 40.69
CA ASP A 505 23.25 -18.51 41.57
C ASP A 505 23.18 -20.02 41.26
N ASP A 506 23.08 -20.39 39.98
CA ASP A 506 23.28 -21.78 39.53
C ASP A 506 24.42 -21.83 38.49
N THR A 507 25.59 -21.34 38.91
CA THR A 507 26.89 -21.74 38.38
C THR A 507 27.93 -21.51 39.47
N LEU A 508 28.12 -22.53 40.31
CA LEU A 508 29.39 -22.82 40.97
C LEU A 508 29.71 -24.30 40.79
#